data_AF-A0A261C2P2-F1
#
_entry.id   AF-A0A261C2P2-F1
#
_cell.length_a   1.000
_cell.length_b   1.000
_cell.length_c   1.000
_cell.angle_alpha   90.00
_cell.angle_beta   90.00
_cell.angle_gamma   90.00
#
_symmetry.space_group_name_H-M   'P 1'
#
loop_
_entity.id
_entity.type
_entity.pdbx_description
1 polymer ?
#
loop_
_entity_poly.entity_id
_entity_poly.type
_entity_poly.pdbx_seq_one_letter_code
_entity_poly.pdbx_strand_id
1 'polypeptide(L)'
;MSTAVKEFVFTHVFENISTWKEIERVYSPSVDHFNVPWRILCSKTGGFLTFQLNCERPRDSGEWAINTGIAFRLISGSGNSLERTGKDCIYGSSSQFNSYGTMQLLQWET
;
A
#
# COMPACT_ATOMS: atom_id res chain seq x y z
N MET A 1 6.34 29.70 -7.07
CA MET A 1 5.12 28.95 -7.46
C MET A 1 4.97 27.81 -6.47
N SER A 2 3.89 27.77 -5.66
CA SER A 2 3.63 26.57 -4.86
C SER A 2 3.11 25.50 -5.80
N THR A 3 3.88 24.45 -6.01
CA THR A 3 3.39 23.23 -6.65
C THR A 3 2.25 22.69 -5.79
N ALA A 4 1.04 22.65 -6.36
CA ALA A 4 -0.09 22.00 -5.70
C ALA A 4 0.27 20.52 -5.45
N VAL A 5 0.16 20.10 -4.20
CA VAL A 5 0.38 18.70 -3.82
C VAL A 5 -0.77 17.88 -4.42
N LYS A 6 -0.43 16.80 -5.12
CA LYS A 6 -1.39 15.84 -5.66
C LYS A 6 -1.69 14.80 -4.60
N GLU A 7 -2.94 14.67 -4.22
CA GLU A 7 -3.40 13.75 -3.16
C GLU A 7 -4.54 12.89 -3.68
N PHE A 8 -4.61 11.65 -3.20
CA PHE A 8 -5.70 10.73 -3.51
C PHE A 8 -5.96 9.79 -2.35
N VAL A 9 -7.17 9.25 -2.29
CA VAL A 9 -7.57 8.20 -1.34
C VAL A 9 -7.82 6.92 -2.13
N PHE A 10 -7.15 5.84 -1.73
CA PHE A 10 -7.34 4.50 -2.28
C PHE A 10 -7.92 3.58 -1.22
N THR A 11 -9.16 3.14 -1.41
CA THR A 11 -9.88 2.24 -0.51
C THR A 11 -10.09 0.87 -1.16
N HIS A 12 -9.89 -0.20 -0.39
CA HIS A 12 -10.25 -1.55 -0.78
C HIS A 12 -10.73 -2.35 0.43
N VAL A 13 -11.73 -3.21 0.22
CA VAL A 13 -12.23 -4.15 1.22
C VAL A 13 -11.68 -5.53 0.89
N PHE A 14 -10.86 -6.07 1.79
CA PHE A 14 -10.35 -7.43 1.68
C PHE A 14 -11.33 -8.38 2.38
N GLU A 15 -11.85 -9.34 1.63
CA GLU A 15 -12.79 -10.33 2.14
C GLU A 15 -12.08 -11.62 2.56
N ASN A 16 -12.75 -12.41 3.40
CA ASN A 16 -12.29 -13.73 3.84
C ASN A 16 -10.88 -13.71 4.46
N ILE A 17 -10.51 -12.62 5.13
CA ILE A 17 -9.18 -12.45 5.75
C ILE A 17 -8.85 -13.63 6.66
N SER A 18 -9.82 -14.14 7.41
CA SER A 18 -9.65 -15.30 8.32
C SER A 18 -9.20 -16.58 7.65
N THR A 19 -9.43 -16.75 6.34
CA THR A 19 -9.01 -17.95 5.59
C THR A 19 -7.60 -17.84 5.03
N TRP A 20 -6.95 -16.68 5.18
CA TRP A 20 -5.64 -16.43 4.59
C TRP A 20 -4.56 -17.26 5.27
N LYS A 21 -3.74 -17.88 4.43
CA LYS A 21 -2.57 -18.65 4.86
C LYS A 21 -1.40 -17.71 5.15
N GLU A 22 -0.50 -18.21 5.98
CA GLU A 22 0.81 -17.58 6.16
C GLU A 22 1.47 -17.39 4.78
N ILE A 23 2.14 -16.24 4.58
CA ILE A 23 2.76 -15.75 3.34
C ILE A 23 1.82 -15.58 2.13
N GLU A 24 0.50 -15.72 2.30
CA GLU A 24 -0.46 -15.48 1.23
C GLU A 24 -0.54 -13.99 0.90
N ARG A 25 -0.29 -13.64 -0.37
CA ARG A 25 -0.32 -12.26 -0.88
C ARG A 25 -1.63 -12.04 -1.62
N VAL A 26 -2.48 -11.19 -1.05
CA VAL A 26 -3.76 -10.79 -1.65
C VAL A 26 -3.65 -9.34 -2.07
N TYR A 27 -4.05 -9.06 -3.29
CA TYR A 27 -3.93 -7.73 -3.85
C TYR A 27 -5.30 -7.16 -4.21
N SER A 28 -5.45 -5.85 -4.05
CA SER A 28 -6.56 -5.13 -4.69
C SER A 28 -6.41 -5.16 -6.21
N PRO A 29 -7.49 -4.84 -6.94
CA PRO A 29 -7.39 -4.36 -8.32
C PRO A 29 -6.46 -3.15 -8.41
N SER A 30 -5.89 -2.94 -9.59
CA SER A 30 -5.09 -1.77 -9.89
C SER A 30 -6.00 -0.58 -10.23
N VAL A 31 -5.67 0.59 -9.69
CA VAL A 31 -6.43 1.83 -9.88
C VAL A 31 -5.46 2.93 -10.31
N ASP A 32 -5.79 3.62 -11.39
CA ASP A 32 -5.01 4.74 -11.91
C ASP A 32 -5.27 6.02 -11.12
N HIS A 33 -4.20 6.59 -10.57
CA HIS A 33 -4.19 7.93 -10.00
C HIS A 33 -3.02 8.72 -10.57
N PHE A 34 -3.32 9.85 -11.21
CA PHE A 34 -2.33 10.71 -11.87
C PHE A 34 -1.51 9.99 -12.95
N ASN A 35 -2.16 9.14 -13.74
CA ASN A 35 -1.55 8.33 -14.81
C ASN A 35 -0.49 7.34 -14.29
N VAL A 36 -0.67 6.91 -13.05
CA VAL A 36 0.17 5.91 -12.39
C VAL A 36 -0.77 4.83 -11.86
N PRO A 37 -0.58 3.56 -12.24
CA PRO A 37 -1.37 2.46 -11.71
C PRO A 37 -0.85 2.10 -10.31
N TRP A 38 -1.77 2.09 -9.35
CA TRP A 38 -1.50 1.73 -7.96
C TRP A 38 -2.29 0.49 -7.58
N ARG A 39 -1.78 -0.31 -6.64
CA ARG A 39 -2.56 -1.36 -5.98
C ARG A 39 -2.15 -1.55 -4.54
N ILE A 40 -3.05 -2.07 -3.72
CA ILE A 40 -2.78 -2.41 -2.33
C ILE A 40 -2.43 -3.90 -2.25
N LEU A 41 -1.36 -4.23 -1.54
CA LEU A 41 -1.00 -5.57 -1.13
C LEU A 41 -1.31 -5.74 0.36
N CYS A 42 -2.06 -6.79 0.67
CA CYS A 42 -2.22 -7.31 2.02
C CYS A 42 -1.67 -8.74 2.09
N SER A 43 -1.00 -9.08 3.19
CA SER A 43 -0.59 -10.46 3.43
C SER A 43 -0.55 -10.80 4.91
N LYS A 44 -0.68 -12.09 5.23
CA LYS A 44 -0.33 -12.61 6.55
C LYS A 44 1.14 -12.99 6.55
N THR A 45 1.96 -12.40 7.41
CA THR A 45 3.41 -12.64 7.45
C THR A 45 3.95 -12.52 8.88
N GLY A 46 4.60 -13.56 9.37
CA GLY A 46 5.09 -13.67 10.74
C GLY A 46 3.99 -13.60 11.79
N GLY A 47 2.75 -13.99 11.48
CA GLY A 47 1.61 -13.78 12.36
C GLY A 47 1.15 -12.32 12.44
N PHE A 48 1.54 -11.47 11.49
CA PHE A 48 1.07 -10.09 11.37
C PHE A 48 0.38 -9.85 10.04
N LEU A 49 -0.53 -8.89 10.02
CA LEU A 49 -1.04 -8.30 8.79
C LEU A 49 0.00 -7.32 8.24
N THR A 50 0.52 -7.62 7.07
CA THR A 50 1.32 -6.72 6.22
C THR A 50 0.39 -5.94 5.30
N PHE A 51 0.68 -4.66 5.12
CA PHE A 51 -0.09 -3.73 4.29
C PHE A 51 0.86 -2.82 3.51
N GLN A 52 0.78 -2.84 2.17
CA GLN A 52 1.66 -2.05 1.30
C GLN A 52 0.90 -1.41 0.14
N LEU A 53 1.33 -0.20 -0.26
CA LEU A 53 0.95 0.44 -1.50
C LEU A 53 2.01 0.16 -2.56
N ASN A 54 1.60 -0.47 -3.65
CA ASN A 54 2.44 -0.81 -4.79
C ASN A 54 2.20 0.18 -5.93
N CYS A 55 3.28 0.63 -6.55
CA CYS A 55 3.27 1.33 -7.83
C CYS A 55 3.55 0.32 -8.94
N GLU A 56 2.64 0.20 -9.91
CA GLU A 56 2.78 -0.69 -11.06
C GLU A 56 3.28 0.04 -12.31
N ARG A 57 3.72 1.29 -12.18
CA ARG A 57 4.33 2.00 -13.30
C ARG A 57 5.55 1.23 -13.82
N PRO A 58 5.62 0.92 -15.13
CA PRO A 58 6.74 0.16 -15.68
C PRO A 58 8.08 0.88 -15.50
N ARG A 59 9.12 0.11 -15.12
CA ARG A 59 10.47 0.65 -14.90
C ARG A 59 11.21 0.97 -16.20
N ASP A 60 10.81 0.36 -17.31
CA ASP A 60 11.35 0.55 -18.66
C ASP A 60 10.78 1.77 -19.38
N SER A 61 9.84 2.50 -18.77
CA SER A 61 9.25 3.73 -19.30
C SER A 61 10.16 4.98 -19.23
N GLY A 62 11.48 4.78 -19.19
CA GLY A 62 12.49 5.81 -18.97
C GLY A 62 12.72 6.12 -17.50
N GLU A 63 13.57 7.12 -17.22
CA GLU A 63 13.85 7.55 -15.85
C GLU A 63 12.68 8.31 -15.24
N TRP A 64 12.20 7.86 -14.09
CA TRP A 64 11.14 8.53 -13.35
C TRP A 64 11.25 8.24 -11.85
N ALA A 65 10.77 9.19 -11.06
CA ALA A 65 10.62 9.05 -9.61
C ALA A 65 9.34 9.71 -9.13
N ILE A 66 8.71 9.11 -8.12
CA ILE A 66 7.52 9.63 -7.43
C ILE A 66 7.83 9.59 -5.94
N ASN A 67 7.97 10.76 -5.32
CA ASN A 67 8.07 10.88 -3.87
C ASN A 67 6.65 11.02 -3.28
N THR A 68 6.33 10.18 -2.29
CA THR A 68 5.04 10.16 -1.64
C THR A 68 5.16 10.22 -0.12
N GLY A 69 4.21 10.90 0.51
CA GLY A 69 3.83 10.63 1.89
C GLY A 69 2.58 9.74 1.87
N ILE A 70 2.55 8.72 2.71
CA ILE A 70 1.46 7.74 2.73
C ILE A 70 0.88 7.66 4.13
N ALA A 71 -0.45 7.72 4.24
CA ALA A 71 -1.19 7.42 5.46
C ALA A 71 -2.06 6.18 5.21
N PHE A 72 -1.78 5.11 5.93
CA PHE A 72 -2.51 3.86 5.88
C PHE A 72 -3.50 3.80 7.03
N ARG A 73 -4.77 3.55 6.71
CA ARG A 73 -5.84 3.43 7.70
C ARG A 73 -6.57 2.11 7.54
N LEU A 74 -6.55 1.28 8.59
CA LEU A 74 -7.40 0.10 8.72
C LEU A 74 -8.62 0.47 9.56
N ILE A 75 -9.82 0.12 9.09
CA ILE A 75 -11.08 0.42 9.79
C ILE A 75 -11.76 -0.91 10.11
N SER A 76 -12.11 -1.14 11.37
CA SER A 76 -12.86 -2.32 11.80
C SER A 76 -14.37 -2.12 11.57
N GLY A 77 -15.13 -3.21 11.58
CA GLY A 77 -16.61 -3.15 11.53
C GLY A 77 -17.24 -2.40 12.71
N SER A 78 -16.53 -2.26 13.83
CA SER A 78 -16.96 -1.48 14.99
C SER A 78 -16.67 0.02 14.87
N GLY A 79 -16.04 0.48 13.77
CA GLY A 79 -15.68 1.87 13.55
C GLY A 79 -14.34 2.29 14.18
N ASN A 80 -13.65 1.38 14.89
CA ASN A 80 -12.30 1.65 15.36
C ASN A 80 -11.34 1.69 14.17
N SER A 81 -10.33 2.56 14.23
CA SER A 81 -9.32 2.62 13.18
C SER A 81 -7.91 2.65 13.70
N LEU A 82 -7.03 1.96 12.97
CA LEU A 82 -5.60 1.97 13.18
C LEU A 82 -4.94 2.74 12.03
N GLU A 83 -4.02 3.66 12.36
CA GLU A 83 -3.30 4.43 11.36
C GLU A 83 -1.78 4.20 11.45
N ARG A 84 -1.12 4.20 10.29
CA ARG A 84 0.34 4.26 10.14
C ARG A 84 0.69 5.25 9.06
N THR A 85 1.73 6.04 9.27
CA THR A 85 2.20 7.00 8.29
C THR A 85 3.63 6.70 7.87
N GLY A 86 3.92 6.94 6.60
CA GLY A 86 5.26 6.88 6.01
C GLY A 86 5.54 8.19 5.28
N LYS A 87 6.77 8.69 5.41
CA LYS A 87 7.28 9.82 4.63
C LYS A 87 8.37 9.32 3.71
N ASP A 88 8.67 10.08 2.67
CA ASP A 88 9.77 9.81 1.75
C ASP A 88 9.71 8.41 1.11
N CYS A 89 8.49 7.97 0.77
CA CYS A 89 8.25 6.72 0.06
C CYS A 89 8.49 6.95 -1.44
N ILE A 90 9.69 6.60 -1.91
CA ILE A 90 10.18 6.94 -3.26
C ILE A 90 10.04 5.75 -4.20
N TYR A 91 9.07 5.83 -5.10
CA TYR A 91 8.94 4.90 -6.22
C TYR A 91 9.75 5.42 -7.40
N GLY A 92 10.32 4.52 -8.22
CA GLY A 92 11.07 4.95 -9.40
C GLY A 92 11.58 3.82 -10.26
N SER A 93 11.99 4.15 -11.48
CA SER A 93 12.68 3.25 -12.42
C SER A 93 13.92 2.58 -11.79
N SER A 94 14.66 3.34 -11.00
CA SER A 94 15.88 2.92 -10.29
C SER A 94 15.66 2.45 -8.85
N SER A 95 14.42 2.51 -8.34
CA SER A 95 14.14 2.07 -6.97
C SER A 95 14.21 0.55 -6.85
N GLN A 96 14.84 0.05 -5.78
CA GLN A 96 14.88 -1.39 -5.49
C GLN A 96 13.47 -1.93 -5.26
N PHE A 97 12.62 -1.14 -4.61
CA PHE A 97 11.27 -1.53 -4.22
C PHE A 97 10.23 -0.80 -5.06
N ASN A 98 9.14 -1.50 -5.40
CA ASN A 98 7.96 -0.90 -5.99
C ASN A 98 6.79 -0.81 -4.99
N SER A 99 7.04 -1.12 -3.71
CA SER A 99 6.05 -1.08 -2.64
C SER A 99 6.60 -0.41 -1.39
N TYR A 100 5.72 0.31 -0.69
CA TYR A 100 5.98 0.90 0.62
C TYR A 100 4.80 0.63 1.53
N GLY A 101 5.05 0.42 2.82
CA GLY A 101 4.02 -0.04 3.73
C GLY A 101 4.52 -0.41 5.11
N THR A 102 3.73 -1.20 5.81
CA THR A 102 4.10 -1.77 7.11
C THR A 102 3.97 -3.29 7.07
N MET A 103 4.94 -3.98 7.65
CA MET A 103 4.92 -5.45 7.77
C MET A 103 4.18 -5.92 9.02
N GLN A 104 3.97 -5.03 9.98
CA GLN A 104 3.41 -5.33 11.30
C GLN A 104 2.30 -4.34 11.62
N LEU A 105 1.29 -4.27 10.75
CA LEU A 105 0.16 -3.38 10.95
C LEU A 105 -0.63 -3.81 12.19
N LEU A 106 -1.03 -5.07 12.21
CA LEU A 106 -1.86 -5.67 13.24
C LEU A 106 -1.38 -7.09 13.50
N GLN A 107 -1.29 -7.49 14.77
CA GLN A 107 -1.02 -8.87 15.11
C GLN A 107 -2.25 -9.71 14.75
N TRP A 108 -2.02 -10.83 14.07
CA TRP A 108 -3.04 -11.83 13.83
C TRP A 108 -3.26 -12.59 15.14
N GLU A 109 -4.48 -12.56 15.68
CA GLU A 109 -4.78 -13.31 16.90
C GLU A 109 -4.47 -14.80 16.69
N THR A 110 -3.83 -15.40 17.69
CA THR A 110 -3.57 -16.84 17.82
C THR A 110 -4.79 -17.60 18.27
#